data_AF-A0A075HZG1-F1
#
_entry.id   AF-A0A075HZG1-F1
#
_cell.length_a   1.000
_cell.length_b   1.000
_cell.length_c   1.000
_cell.angle_alpha   90.00
_cell.angle_beta   90.00
_cell.angle_gamma   90.00
#
_symmetry.space_group_name_H-M   'P 1'
#
loop_
_entity.id
_entity.type
_entity.pdbx_description
1 polymer ?
#
loop_
_entity_poly.entity_id
_entity_poly.type
_entity_poly.pdbx_seq_one_letter_code
_entity_poly.pdbx_strand_id
1 'polypeptide(L)'
;MQFAIQSKYLKIWFDVLTPKQLVFFEPMIKRMKKSHTILCTSRDYNQVTQLAKIRNLKLIIVGKHGGFKKHSKLNASLHRAKLLSIRIKEFSPDITISFCSPEAARVSYGLNIDHICFSDSPHANAVMRLVIPLVQKLLIPWIIPKKNL
;
A
#
# COMPACT_ATOMS: atom_id res chain seq x y z
N MET A 1 -20.26 -2.21 32.31
CA MET A 1 -18.91 -1.60 32.33
C MET A 1 -18.39 -1.62 30.90
N GLN A 2 -18.46 -0.49 30.20
CA GLN A 2 -18.10 -0.42 28.79
C GLN A 2 -16.59 -0.27 28.71
N PHE A 3 -15.88 -1.34 28.33
CA PHE A 3 -14.45 -1.26 28.03
C PHE A 3 -14.30 -0.32 26.83
N ALA A 4 -13.98 0.94 27.10
CA ALA A 4 -13.53 1.86 26.06
C ALA A 4 -12.18 1.34 25.57
N ILE A 5 -12.19 0.60 24.46
CA ILE A 5 -10.97 0.35 23.70
C ILE A 5 -10.52 1.74 23.26
N GLN A 6 -9.55 2.31 23.97
CA GLN A 6 -8.95 3.58 23.60
C GLN A 6 -8.25 3.35 22.27
N SER A 7 -8.92 3.71 21.17
CA SER A 7 -8.37 3.59 19.83
C SER A 7 -7.15 4.49 19.75
N LYS A 8 -5.95 3.90 19.82
CA LYS A 8 -4.68 4.63 19.65
C LYS A 8 -4.75 5.44 18.35
N TYR A 9 -4.47 6.74 18.43
CA TYR A 9 -4.36 7.59 17.25
C TYR A 9 -3.12 7.19 16.44
N LEU A 10 -3.23 7.09 15.12
CA LEU A 10 -2.17 6.64 14.21
C LEU A 10 -2.07 7.52 12.97
N LYS A 11 -0.87 7.62 12.42
CA LYS A 11 -0.58 8.02 11.04
C LYS A 11 -0.43 6.78 10.18
N ILE A 12 -1.30 6.62 9.18
CA ILE A 12 -1.36 5.42 8.35
C ILE A 12 -1.06 5.78 6.90
N TRP A 13 -0.13 5.05 6.31
CA TRP A 13 0.18 5.15 4.89
C TRP A 13 -0.48 3.99 4.12
N PHE A 14 -1.41 4.31 3.22
CA PHE A 14 -1.96 3.38 2.24
C PHE A 14 -1.25 3.53 0.88
N ASP A 15 -0.74 2.43 0.33
CA ASP A 15 -0.26 2.41 -1.06
C ASP A 15 -1.24 1.65 -1.97
N VAL A 16 -1.85 2.38 -2.92
CA VAL A 16 -2.97 1.93 -3.75
C VAL A 16 -2.56 2.01 -5.22
N LEU A 17 -2.27 0.88 -5.84
CA LEU A 17 -1.61 0.79 -7.17
C LEU A 17 -2.54 0.37 -8.32
N THR A 18 -3.76 -0.10 -8.03
CA THR A 18 -4.72 -0.59 -9.04
C THR A 18 -6.17 -0.21 -8.69
N PRO A 19 -7.10 -0.21 -9.66
CA PRO A 19 -8.50 0.14 -9.41
C PRO A 19 -9.17 -0.79 -8.39
N LYS A 20 -8.84 -2.09 -8.45
CA LYS A 20 -9.27 -3.10 -7.48
C LYS A 20 -8.91 -2.69 -6.05
N GLN A 21 -7.66 -2.29 -5.84
CA GLN A 21 -7.16 -1.89 -4.53
C GLN A 21 -7.82 -0.62 -4.03
N LEU A 22 -8.15 0.32 -4.93
CA LEU A 22 -8.87 1.54 -4.58
C LEU A 22 -10.24 1.22 -4.00
N VAL A 23 -11.03 0.43 -4.71
CA VAL A 23 -12.38 0.04 -4.26
C VAL A 23 -12.30 -0.79 -2.98
N PHE A 24 -11.31 -1.68 -2.87
CA PHE A 24 -11.08 -2.50 -1.69
C PHE A 24 -10.76 -1.67 -0.45
N PHE A 25 -9.83 -0.71 -0.55
CA PHE A 25 -9.39 0.10 0.59
C PHE A 25 -10.31 1.29 0.89
N GLU A 26 -11.13 1.75 -0.05
CA GLU A 26 -11.98 2.94 0.13
C GLU A 26 -12.82 2.90 1.42
N PRO A 27 -13.56 1.82 1.75
CA PRO A 27 -14.34 1.75 2.99
C PRO A 27 -13.44 1.83 4.24
N MET A 28 -12.27 1.17 4.21
CA MET A 28 -11.31 1.20 5.31
C MET A 28 -10.76 2.60 5.52
N ILE A 29 -10.33 3.26 4.44
CA ILE A 29 -9.79 4.62 4.46
C ILE A 29 -10.84 5.59 5.00
N LYS A 30 -12.09 5.54 4.51
CA LYS A 30 -13.17 6.42 4.97
C LYS A 30 -13.46 6.24 6.46
N ARG A 31 -13.45 5.00 6.97
CA ARG A 31 -13.66 4.72 8.38
C ARG A 31 -12.50 5.21 9.24
N MET A 32 -11.26 4.88 8.85
CA MET A 32 -10.05 5.23 9.61
C MET A 32 -9.76 6.73 9.60
N LYS A 33 -10.11 7.46 8.54
CA LYS A 33 -9.96 8.93 8.48
C LYS A 33 -10.72 9.68 9.59
N LYS A 34 -11.71 9.06 10.22
CA LYS A 34 -12.47 9.67 11.33
C LYS A 34 -11.66 9.79 12.63
N SER A 35 -10.63 8.96 12.81
CA SER A 35 -9.84 8.89 14.05
C SER A 35 -8.33 8.78 13.85
N HIS A 36 -7.85 8.80 12.60
CA HIS A 36 -6.44 8.64 12.24
C HIS A 36 -6.06 9.59 11.10
N THR A 37 -4.78 9.98 11.02
CA THR A 37 -4.26 10.70 9.86
C THR A 37 -3.90 9.72 8.75
N ILE A 38 -4.44 9.93 7.56
CA ILE A 38 -4.25 9.00 6.44
C ILE A 38 -3.52 9.69 5.28
N LEU A 39 -2.43 9.07 4.83
CA LEU A 39 -1.78 9.35 3.56
C LEU A 39 -2.09 8.22 2.58
N CYS A 40 -2.65 8.54 1.42
CA CYS A 40 -2.83 7.58 0.34
C CYS A 40 -1.93 7.94 -0.83
N THR A 41 -1.09 7.00 -1.29
CA THR A 41 -0.29 7.16 -2.50
C THR A 41 -0.76 6.23 -3.59
N SER A 42 -0.49 6.62 -4.84
CA SER A 42 -0.60 5.76 -6.02
C SER A 42 0.59 6.03 -6.93
N ARG A 43 0.71 5.24 -7.98
CA ARG A 43 1.51 5.58 -9.17
C ARG A 43 0.61 6.19 -10.23
N ASP A 44 1.22 6.88 -11.18
CA ASP A 44 0.52 7.35 -12.36
C ASP A 44 0.06 6.16 -13.21
N TYR A 45 -1.26 5.98 -13.23
CA TYR A 45 -1.97 4.95 -13.96
C TYR A 45 -3.42 5.41 -14.17
N ASN A 46 -3.76 5.76 -15.41
CA ASN A 46 -5.01 6.46 -15.77
C ASN A 46 -6.26 5.89 -15.11
N GLN A 47 -6.39 4.57 -15.06
CA GLN A 47 -7.57 3.91 -14.51
C GLN A 47 -7.74 4.17 -13.00
N VAL A 48 -6.64 4.21 -12.25
CA VAL A 48 -6.68 4.50 -10.80
C VAL A 48 -6.92 5.98 -10.56
N THR A 49 -6.24 6.84 -11.31
CA THR A 49 -6.34 8.30 -11.11
C THR A 49 -7.73 8.82 -11.48
N GLN A 50 -8.34 8.30 -12.55
CA GLN A 50 -9.71 8.62 -12.93
C GLN A 50 -10.72 8.10 -11.92
N LEU A 51 -10.59 6.83 -11.50
CA LEU A 51 -11.51 6.25 -10.51
C LEU A 51 -11.43 6.98 -9.16
N ALA A 52 -10.24 7.40 -8.73
CA ALA A 52 -10.05 8.18 -7.52
C ALA A 52 -10.80 9.52 -7.56
N LYS A 53 -10.81 10.20 -8.72
CA LYS A 53 -11.59 11.43 -8.93
C LYS A 53 -13.08 11.17 -8.80
N ILE A 54 -13.59 10.13 -9.47
CA ILE A 54 -15.01 9.74 -9.42
C ILE A 54 -15.44 9.41 -7.99
N ARG A 55 -14.59 8.73 -7.23
CA ARG A 55 -14.86 8.31 -5.83
C ARG A 55 -14.54 9.39 -4.80
N ASN A 56 -14.05 10.55 -5.22
CA ASN A 56 -13.55 11.62 -4.34
C ASN A 56 -12.52 11.13 -3.29
N LEU A 57 -11.62 10.23 -3.71
CA LEU A 57 -10.56 9.71 -2.86
C LEU A 57 -9.24 10.43 -3.18
N LYS A 58 -8.74 11.23 -2.23
CA LYS A 58 -7.46 11.93 -2.37
C LYS A 58 -6.30 10.93 -2.41
N LEU A 59 -5.69 10.77 -3.59
CA LEU A 59 -4.46 10.01 -3.81
C LEU A 59 -3.33 10.94 -4.21
N ILE A 60 -2.15 10.74 -3.63
CA ILE A 60 -0.93 11.44 -4.04
C ILE A 60 -0.19 10.57 -5.05
N ILE A 61 -0.02 11.11 -6.25
CA ILE A 61 0.60 10.38 -7.35
C ILE A 61 2.11 10.49 -7.24
N VAL A 62 2.78 9.35 -7.14
CA VAL A 62 4.23 9.22 -6.98
C VAL A 62 4.75 8.21 -8.00
N GLY A 63 5.55 8.68 -8.96
CA GLY A 63 6.11 7.84 -10.03
C GLY A 63 5.05 7.32 -11.02
N LYS A 64 5.41 6.31 -11.80
CA LYS A 64 4.61 5.74 -12.90
C LYS A 64 4.76 4.21 -12.99
N HIS A 65 3.92 3.55 -13.79
CA HIS A 65 3.94 2.08 -13.93
C HIS A 65 5.18 1.52 -14.67
N GLY A 66 5.76 2.26 -15.62
CA GLY A 66 6.94 1.82 -16.38
C GLY A 66 6.65 0.95 -17.62
N GLY A 67 5.38 0.75 -18.00
CA GLY A 67 4.98 0.08 -19.25
C GLY A 67 5.31 -1.41 -19.30
N PHE A 68 5.44 -2.01 -20.49
CA PHE A 68 5.61 -3.46 -20.65
C PHE A 68 7.06 -3.95 -20.51
N LYS A 69 8.05 -3.14 -20.89
CA LYS A 69 9.47 -3.54 -20.93
C LYS A 69 10.02 -3.70 -19.50
N LYS A 70 10.70 -4.83 -19.22
CA LYS A 70 11.27 -5.17 -17.89
C LYS A 70 12.16 -4.07 -17.32
N HIS A 71 13.12 -3.58 -18.12
CA HIS A 71 14.03 -2.51 -17.71
C HIS A 71 13.29 -1.20 -17.38
N SER A 72 12.28 -0.83 -18.17
CA SER A 72 11.45 0.35 -17.92
C SER A 72 10.62 0.23 -16.64
N LYS A 73 10.08 -0.96 -16.33
CA LYS A 73 9.41 -1.25 -15.05
C LYS A 73 10.37 -1.13 -13.87
N LEU A 74 11.56 -1.72 -13.98
CA LEU A 74 12.58 -1.66 -12.94
C LEU A 74 12.97 -0.20 -12.64
N ASN A 75 13.32 0.58 -13.67
CA ASN A 75 13.69 1.99 -13.48
C ASN A 75 12.55 2.83 -12.91
N ALA A 76 11.31 2.59 -13.36
CA ALA A 76 10.15 3.29 -12.81
C ALA A 76 9.91 2.94 -11.33
N SER A 77 10.12 1.67 -10.96
CA SER A 77 10.01 1.19 -9.58
C SER A 77 11.10 1.81 -8.68
N LEU A 78 12.37 1.80 -9.12
CA LEU A 78 13.49 2.42 -8.39
C LEU A 78 13.27 3.92 -8.21
N HIS A 79 12.89 4.62 -9.27
CA HIS A 79 12.57 6.05 -9.22
C HIS A 79 11.42 6.34 -8.26
N ARG A 80 10.36 5.53 -8.31
CA ARG A 80 9.22 5.65 -7.40
C ARG A 80 9.63 5.42 -5.94
N ALA A 81 10.42 4.39 -5.67
CA ALA A 81 10.91 4.09 -4.33
C ALA A 81 11.71 5.26 -3.74
N LYS A 82 12.58 5.90 -4.55
CA LYS A 82 13.32 7.12 -4.14
C LYS A 82 12.40 8.29 -3.80
N LEU A 83 11.37 8.53 -4.61
CA LEU A 83 10.40 9.60 -4.32
C LEU A 83 9.57 9.30 -3.06
N LEU A 84 9.15 8.05 -2.91
CA LEU A 84 8.43 7.61 -1.72
C LEU A 84 9.30 7.71 -0.47
N SER A 85 10.58 7.35 -0.50
CA SER A 85 11.43 7.41 0.70
C SER A 85 11.52 8.83 1.26
N ILE A 86 11.54 9.85 0.41
CA ILE A 86 11.53 11.26 0.83
C ILE A 86 10.18 11.59 1.48
N ARG A 87 9.08 11.32 0.76
CA ARG A 87 7.74 11.69 1.20
C ARG A 87 7.27 10.95 2.45
N ILE A 88 7.59 9.66 2.56
CA ILE A 88 7.17 8.81 3.67
C ILE A 88 8.00 9.11 4.91
N LYS A 89 9.29 9.43 4.75
CA LYS A 89 10.10 9.98 5.85
C LYS A 89 9.48 11.26 6.41
N GLU A 90 9.07 12.18 5.55
CA GLU A 90 8.40 13.44 5.97
C GLU A 90 7.06 13.17 6.68
N PHE A 91 6.23 12.30 6.12
CA PHE A 91 4.94 11.95 6.74
C PHE A 91 5.10 11.22 8.07
N SER A 92 6.14 10.38 8.19
CA SER A 92 6.46 9.54 9.35
C SER A 92 5.24 8.73 9.83
N PRO A 93 4.75 7.76 9.03
CA PRO A 93 3.63 6.91 9.44
C PRO A 93 4.04 5.94 10.53
N ASP A 94 3.10 5.63 11.43
CA ASP A 94 3.24 4.54 12.41
C ASP A 94 3.13 3.17 11.72
N ILE A 95 2.34 3.10 10.63
CA ILE A 95 2.07 1.85 9.94
C ILE A 95 1.80 2.06 8.45
N THR A 96 2.25 1.10 7.65
CA THR A 96 1.99 0.98 6.22
C THR A 96 0.95 -0.11 5.96
N ILE A 97 0.00 0.18 5.07
CA ILE A 97 -0.98 -0.78 4.56
C ILE A 97 -0.87 -0.80 3.04
N SER A 98 -0.70 -1.98 2.45
CA SER A 98 -0.70 -2.11 0.99
C SER A 98 -1.28 -3.45 0.54
N PHE A 99 -1.53 -3.55 -0.76
CA PHE A 99 -1.91 -4.81 -1.39
C PHE A 99 -0.69 -5.38 -2.12
N CYS A 100 0.26 -5.83 -1.31
CA CYS A 100 1.61 -6.29 -1.65
C CYS A 100 2.29 -5.43 -2.71
N SER A 101 2.45 -4.15 -2.38
CA SER A 101 3.23 -3.18 -3.15
C SER A 101 4.74 -3.37 -2.90
N PRO A 102 5.57 -3.70 -3.91
CA PRO A 102 7.01 -3.84 -3.76
C PRO A 102 7.70 -2.55 -3.31
N GLU A 103 7.32 -1.40 -3.87
CA GLU A 103 7.94 -0.13 -3.48
C GLU A 103 7.56 0.27 -2.05
N ALA A 104 6.31 0.00 -1.63
CA ALA A 104 5.91 0.25 -0.25
C ALA A 104 6.70 -0.65 0.71
N ALA A 105 6.79 -1.95 0.43
CA ALA A 105 7.55 -2.89 1.25
C ALA A 105 9.02 -2.47 1.40
N ARG A 106 9.67 -2.08 0.29
CA ARG A 106 11.07 -1.64 0.31
C ARG A 106 11.26 -0.38 1.15
N VAL A 107 10.38 0.61 1.00
CA VAL A 107 10.47 1.89 1.71
C VAL A 107 10.16 1.72 3.19
N SER A 108 9.09 1.01 3.54
CA SER A 108 8.71 0.75 4.94
C SER A 108 9.80 -0.02 5.67
N TYR A 109 10.35 -1.07 5.06
CA TYR A 109 11.49 -1.81 5.62
C TYR A 109 12.71 -0.91 5.84
N GLY A 110 13.06 -0.09 4.84
CA GLY A 110 14.21 0.81 4.93
C GLY A 110 14.07 1.94 5.95
N LEU A 111 12.84 2.29 6.33
CA LEU A 111 12.53 3.34 7.30
C LEU A 111 12.06 2.80 8.65
N ASN A 112 12.13 1.48 8.86
CA ASN A 112 11.68 0.81 10.08
C ASN A 112 10.20 1.11 10.43
N ILE A 113 9.32 1.00 9.44
CA ILE A 113 7.87 1.18 9.58
C ILE A 113 7.19 -0.18 9.46
N ASP A 114 6.33 -0.52 10.42
CA ASP A 114 5.54 -1.75 10.36
C ASP A 114 4.63 -1.77 9.12
N HIS A 115 4.58 -2.91 8.44
CA HIS A 115 3.86 -3.08 7.19
C HIS A 115 2.90 -4.27 7.29
N ILE A 116 1.61 -3.98 7.07
CA ILE A 116 0.56 -4.97 6.85
C ILE A 116 0.27 -5.06 5.36
N CYS A 117 0.47 -6.25 4.76
CA CYS A 117 0.07 -6.52 3.38
C CYS A 117 -1.26 -7.30 3.33
N PHE A 118 -2.10 -6.96 2.35
CA PHE A 118 -3.17 -7.82 1.82
C PHE A 118 -2.73 -8.53 0.52
N SER A 119 -3.04 -9.82 0.38
CA SER A 119 -2.85 -10.54 -0.88
C SER A 119 -4.02 -11.49 -1.15
N ASP A 120 -4.48 -11.54 -2.40
CA ASP A 120 -5.43 -12.53 -2.91
C ASP A 120 -4.84 -13.37 -4.05
N SER A 121 -3.55 -13.18 -4.33
CA SER A 121 -2.90 -13.70 -5.53
C SER A 121 -1.56 -14.37 -5.17
N PRO A 122 -1.58 -15.53 -4.47
CA PRO A 122 -0.36 -16.24 -4.06
C PRO A 122 0.54 -16.60 -5.24
N HIS A 123 -0.06 -16.83 -6.41
CA HIS A 123 0.65 -17.15 -7.65
C HIS A 123 1.50 -16.00 -8.23
N ALA A 124 1.37 -14.78 -7.70
CA ALA A 124 2.17 -13.62 -8.12
C ALA A 124 3.60 -13.68 -7.54
N ASN A 125 4.32 -14.77 -7.83
CA ASN A 125 5.59 -15.16 -7.21
C ASN A 125 6.63 -14.03 -7.15
N ALA A 126 6.79 -13.26 -8.22
CA ALA A 126 7.75 -12.17 -8.27
C ALA A 126 7.43 -11.05 -7.26
N VAL A 127 6.16 -10.69 -7.12
CA VAL A 127 5.71 -9.66 -6.17
C VAL A 127 5.79 -10.20 -4.75
N MET A 128 5.33 -11.44 -4.52
CA MET A 128 5.35 -12.06 -3.20
C MET A 128 6.78 -12.17 -2.65
N ARG A 129 7.74 -12.65 -3.46
CA ARG A 129 9.16 -12.74 -3.06
C ARG A 129 9.78 -11.41 -2.64
N LEU A 130 9.34 -10.30 -3.25
CA LEU A 130 9.85 -8.97 -2.95
C LEU A 130 9.17 -8.32 -1.74
N VAL A 131 8.02 -8.83 -1.31
CA VAL A 131 7.18 -8.20 -0.29
C VAL A 131 7.11 -9.02 0.98
N ILE A 132 6.74 -10.30 0.89
CA ILE A 132 6.40 -11.14 2.07
C ILE A 132 7.52 -11.20 3.11
N PRO A 133 8.81 -11.33 2.75
CA PRO A 133 9.87 -11.32 3.76
C PRO A 133 10.01 -10.00 4.54
N LEU A 134 9.39 -8.91 4.06
CA LEU A 134 9.55 -7.56 4.59
C LEU A 134 8.35 -7.07 5.40
N VAL A 135 7.27 -7.86 5.51
CA VAL A 135 6.03 -7.44 6.18
C VAL A 135 5.85 -8.12 7.54
N GLN A 136 5.30 -7.38 8.50
CA GLN A 136 4.98 -7.90 9.84
C GLN A 136 3.70 -8.74 9.83
N LYS A 137 2.78 -8.46 8.91
CA LYS A 137 1.53 -9.23 8.79
C LYS A 137 1.06 -9.34 7.36
N LEU A 138 0.74 -10.56 6.96
CA LEU A 138 0.07 -10.87 5.71
C LEU A 138 -1.40 -11.26 5.98
N LEU A 139 -2.32 -10.56 5.35
CA LEU A 139 -3.77 -10.80 5.40
C LEU A 139 -4.22 -11.39 4.07
N ILE A 140 -4.77 -12.61 4.13
CA ILE A 140 -5.24 -13.36 2.97
C ILE A 140 -6.69 -13.80 3.16
N PRO A 141 -7.46 -14.00 2.07
CA PRO A 141 -8.74 -14.70 2.12
C PRO A 141 -8.57 -16.09 2.74
N TRP A 142 -9.54 -16.50 3.55
CA TRP A 142 -9.53 -17.79 4.26
C TRP A 142 -9.41 -19.00 3.33
N ILE A 143 -9.88 -18.87 2.09
CA ILE A 143 -9.86 -19.93 1.07
C ILE A 143 -8.45 -20.20 0.54
N ILE A 144 -7.49 -19.28 0.72
CA ILE A 144 -6.11 -19.45 0.25
C ILE A 144 -5.33 -20.29 1.27
N PRO A 145 -4.86 -21.49 0.89
CA PRO A 145 -4.11 -22.34 1.81
C PRO A 145 -2.78 -21.71 2.23
N LYS A 146 -2.44 -21.77 3.52
CA LYS A 146 -1.19 -21.20 4.06
C LYS A 146 0.08 -21.78 3.42
N LYS A 147 0.04 -23.03 2.96
CA LYS A 147 1.14 -23.69 2.25
C LYS A 147 1.49 -23.05 0.90
N ASN A 148 0.63 -22.19 0.37
CA ASN A 148 0.82 -21.51 -0.90
C ASN A 148 1.36 -20.08 -0.72
N LEU A 149 1.79 -19.71 0.49
CA LEU A 149 2.30 -18.38 0.85
C LEU A 149 3.82 -18.38 1.02
#